data_AF-A0A924J4Z0-F1
#
_entry.id   AF-A0A924J4Z0-F1
#
_cell.length_a   1.000
_cell.length_b   1.000
_cell.length_c   1.000
_cell.angle_alpha   90.00
_cell.angle_beta   90.00
_cell.angle_gamma   90.00
#
_symmetry.space_group_name_H-M   'P 1'
#
loop_
_entity.id
_entity.type
_entity.pdbx_description
1 polymer ?
#
loop_
_entity_poly.entity_id
_entity_poly.type
_entity_poly.pdbx_seq_one_letter_code
_entity_poly.pdbx_strand_id
1 'polypeptide(L)'
;MTHIEPRLALLTFPQRYDGTTLHLRFLVVPRLGAGWSGNPLAPLLAGFPNPADTAAAFADANLQFEARIISGLDAFPTSGATSTPFALPEASGVVATSRPLFESLVAPLPGRFDVSPAPPRLAPAPAPRYGISKYLPVSYRTSFVFTGPTAPGALIDDSYHCAMRDRTTPNPLFQQSPDTVSWGQVYAFCLRQPRLAMRLGLVREASFAIDDALLVNGGYVYVSLADDSAYAAQVGAQFTFISHYAARIPTLAPGVSRQLFAAVQFPVLFDDPEVPGPPAAAGAWDRIFVEAAEYDDGFAKIVHGTQPVSQNLLVEEADEQPPVHDIGIRIGWDDEQMLTWQNRQMVPGAAIPPVAGVAQRIDAPMGVFGYRIDARANDAEPWRSLVRVRPRAPVMLDDTRIDADDDTVPGMELAVEVHPMQLDGNQATGRFWLPAYMSQWNGHSLVLPDDDAAALYHTEAAGSPLGRQYEAKGLDDIPLRYGNS
;
A
#
# COMPACT_ATOMS: atom_id res chain seq x y z
N MET A 1 -23.01 24.93 -4.91
CA MET A 1 -22.77 23.96 -6.01
C MET A 1 -23.24 22.56 -5.60
N THR A 2 -23.65 21.67 -6.53
CA THR A 2 -23.90 20.24 -6.23
C THR A 2 -22.56 19.56 -5.96
N HIS A 3 -22.37 19.04 -4.75
CA HIS A 3 -21.14 18.33 -4.37
C HIS A 3 -21.01 17.02 -5.15
N ILE A 4 -20.18 16.98 -6.19
CA ILE A 4 -19.78 15.73 -6.87
C ILE A 4 -18.67 15.03 -6.07
N GLU A 5 -18.84 13.72 -5.84
CA GLU A 5 -17.79 12.85 -5.28
C GLU A 5 -16.57 12.80 -6.21
N PRO A 6 -15.33 12.88 -5.69
CA PRO A 6 -14.12 12.79 -6.51
C PRO A 6 -14.11 11.50 -7.35
N ARG A 7 -13.77 11.61 -8.63
CA ARG A 7 -13.74 10.51 -9.61
C ARG A 7 -12.35 9.92 -9.80
N LEU A 8 -11.31 10.68 -9.50
CA LEU A 8 -9.91 10.23 -9.53
C LEU A 8 -9.23 10.52 -8.18
N ALA A 9 -8.27 9.68 -7.83
CA ALA A 9 -7.31 9.96 -6.78
C ALA A 9 -5.89 9.93 -7.36
N LEU A 10 -5.10 10.96 -7.04
CA LEU A 10 -3.69 11.09 -7.38
C LEU A 10 -2.85 11.04 -6.10
N LEU A 11 -2.08 9.97 -5.92
CA LEU A 11 -1.18 9.81 -4.77
C LEU A 11 0.27 9.83 -5.27
N THR A 12 1.10 10.68 -4.66
CA THR A 12 2.44 10.98 -5.17
C THR A 12 3.53 10.38 -4.30
N PHE A 13 4.37 9.50 -4.82
CA PHE A 13 5.41 8.79 -4.06
C PHE A 13 6.80 9.17 -4.58
N PRO A 14 7.50 10.15 -3.99
CA PRO A 14 8.90 10.41 -4.31
C PRO A 14 9.72 9.14 -4.03
N GLN A 15 10.62 8.80 -4.94
CA GLN A 15 11.45 7.58 -4.87
C GLN A 15 12.89 7.92 -4.52
N ARG A 16 13.45 8.92 -5.20
CA ARG A 16 14.82 9.39 -4.96
C ARG A 16 15.02 10.79 -5.50
N TYR A 17 16.03 11.45 -4.98
CA TYR A 17 16.62 12.65 -5.54
C TYR A 17 18.10 12.36 -5.82
N ASP A 18 18.57 12.66 -7.03
CA ASP A 18 19.94 12.34 -7.45
C ASP A 18 20.94 13.49 -7.29
N GLY A 19 20.52 14.61 -6.68
CA GLY A 19 21.29 15.84 -6.57
C GLY A 19 20.85 16.95 -7.51
N THR A 20 19.96 16.66 -8.47
CA THR A 20 19.37 17.66 -9.40
C THR A 20 17.95 17.32 -9.83
N THR A 21 17.63 16.03 -9.90
CA THR A 21 16.37 15.51 -10.44
C THR A 21 15.62 14.78 -9.35
N LEU A 22 14.33 15.09 -9.23
CA LEU A 22 13.41 14.34 -8.39
C LEU A 22 12.78 13.23 -9.22
N HIS A 23 12.90 11.99 -8.76
CA HIS A 23 12.30 10.80 -9.37
C HIS A 23 11.08 10.39 -8.54
N LEU A 24 9.95 10.17 -9.21
CA LEU A 24 8.69 9.90 -8.54
C LEU A 24 7.89 8.81 -9.25
N ARG A 25 7.12 8.08 -8.44
CA ARG A 25 6.02 7.25 -8.88
C ARG A 25 4.74 7.85 -8.37
N PHE A 26 3.66 7.76 -9.14
CA PHE A 26 2.36 8.19 -8.65
C PHE A 26 1.27 7.24 -9.08
N LEU A 27 0.28 7.12 -8.20
CA LEU A 27 -0.88 6.27 -8.36
C LEU A 27 -2.03 7.12 -8.88
N VAL A 28 -2.61 6.72 -10.00
CA VAL A 28 -3.80 7.30 -10.62
C VAL A 28 -4.90 6.25 -10.56
N VAL A 29 -5.85 6.42 -9.65
CA VAL A 29 -6.90 5.41 -9.43
C VAL A 29 -8.27 6.01 -9.64
N PRO A 30 -9.11 5.38 -10.50
CA PRO A 30 -10.51 5.70 -10.57
C PRO A 30 -11.23 5.37 -9.26
N ARG A 31 -11.97 6.34 -8.74
CA ARG A 31 -12.69 6.21 -7.48
C ARG A 31 -14.09 5.68 -7.70
N LEU A 32 -14.39 4.58 -7.02
CA LEU A 32 -15.74 4.04 -6.91
C LEU A 32 -16.61 5.04 -6.14
N GLY A 33 -17.86 5.22 -6.59
CA GLY A 33 -18.83 6.10 -5.94
C GLY A 33 -20.25 5.56 -6.08
N ALA A 34 -21.20 6.15 -5.36
CA ALA A 34 -22.57 5.62 -5.31
C ALA A 34 -23.25 5.52 -6.69
N GLY A 35 -22.83 6.36 -7.64
CA GLY A 35 -23.33 6.38 -9.02
C GLY A 35 -22.36 5.86 -10.08
N TRP A 36 -21.20 5.30 -9.73
CA TRP A 36 -20.23 4.80 -10.72
C TRP A 36 -19.41 3.63 -10.18
N SER A 37 -19.42 2.51 -10.91
CA SER A 37 -18.90 1.22 -10.46
C SER A 37 -17.38 1.13 -10.35
N GLY A 38 -16.64 2.14 -10.80
CA GLY A 38 -15.19 2.01 -10.96
C GLY A 38 -14.77 1.39 -12.29
N ASN A 39 -15.64 1.27 -13.29
CA ASN A 39 -15.29 0.55 -14.51
C ASN A 39 -14.34 1.37 -15.40
N PRO A 40 -13.05 0.99 -15.57
CA PRO A 40 -12.09 1.76 -16.36
C PRO A 40 -12.37 1.73 -17.86
N LEU A 41 -13.21 0.79 -18.33
CA LEU A 41 -13.62 0.64 -19.72
C LEU A 41 -14.81 1.52 -20.09
N ALA A 42 -15.54 2.03 -19.09
CA ALA A 42 -16.69 2.91 -19.26
C ALA A 42 -16.28 4.38 -19.07
N PRO A 43 -17.04 5.33 -19.66
CA PRO A 43 -16.89 6.75 -19.36
C PRO A 43 -16.81 7.04 -17.86
N LEU A 44 -15.82 7.83 -17.46
CA LEU A 44 -15.59 8.17 -16.04
C LEU A 44 -16.75 9.00 -15.45
N LEU A 45 -17.35 9.85 -16.29
CA LEU A 45 -18.53 10.64 -15.96
C LEU A 45 -19.29 10.99 -17.25
N ALA A 46 -20.62 11.02 -17.19
CA ALA A 46 -21.48 11.48 -18.26
C ALA A 46 -22.39 12.60 -17.75
N GLY A 47 -22.75 13.52 -18.64
CA GLY A 47 -23.59 14.68 -18.34
C GLY A 47 -22.91 15.77 -17.51
N PHE A 48 -21.58 15.84 -17.49
CA PHE A 48 -20.82 16.84 -16.74
C PHE A 48 -19.55 17.28 -17.50
N PRO A 49 -19.25 18.60 -17.58
CA PRO A 49 -19.99 19.70 -16.97
C PRO A 49 -21.36 19.98 -17.60
N ASN A 50 -21.59 19.61 -18.86
CA ASN A 50 -22.86 19.79 -19.53
C ASN A 50 -23.59 18.45 -19.78
N PRO A 51 -24.93 18.42 -19.92
CA PRO A 51 -25.71 17.19 -20.09
C PRO A 51 -25.31 16.30 -21.29
N ALA A 52 -24.72 16.88 -22.33
CA ALA A 52 -24.26 16.15 -23.51
C ALA A 52 -22.82 15.64 -23.39
N ASP A 53 -22.06 16.10 -22.39
CA ASP A 53 -20.65 15.77 -22.26
C ASP A 53 -20.47 14.35 -21.75
N THR A 54 -19.62 13.58 -22.41
CA THR A 54 -19.20 12.25 -21.94
C THR A 54 -17.69 12.22 -21.83
N ALA A 55 -17.19 12.06 -20.61
CA ALA A 55 -15.78 12.00 -20.34
C ALA A 55 -15.20 10.67 -20.88
N ALA A 56 -13.95 10.69 -21.35
CA ALA A 56 -13.28 9.48 -21.83
C ALA A 56 -13.27 8.39 -20.74
N ALA A 57 -13.27 7.12 -21.16
CA ALA A 57 -12.97 6.02 -20.25
C ALA A 57 -11.54 6.13 -19.75
N PHE A 58 -11.27 5.71 -18.51
CA PHE A 58 -9.92 5.77 -17.94
C PHE A 58 -8.90 5.05 -18.82
N ALA A 59 -9.29 3.90 -19.38
CA ALA A 59 -8.44 3.08 -20.23
C ALA A 59 -8.01 3.75 -21.55
N ASP A 60 -8.74 4.79 -21.99
CA ASP A 60 -8.46 5.54 -23.23
C ASP A 60 -8.03 6.99 -22.98
N ALA A 61 -7.99 7.41 -21.71
CA ALA A 61 -7.80 8.80 -21.35
C ALA A 61 -6.38 9.28 -21.71
N ASN A 62 -6.30 10.36 -22.49
CA ASN A 62 -5.06 11.07 -22.75
C ASN A 62 -4.71 11.96 -21.56
N LEU A 63 -4.15 11.38 -20.50
CA LEU A 63 -3.83 12.12 -19.28
C LEU A 63 -2.51 12.87 -19.43
N GLN A 64 -2.53 14.17 -19.17
CA GLN A 64 -1.32 15.02 -19.13
C GLN A 64 -1.07 15.41 -17.68
N PHE A 65 0.14 15.20 -17.19
CA PHE A 65 0.49 15.36 -15.78
C PHE A 65 1.50 16.48 -15.55
N GLU A 66 1.38 17.12 -14.40
CA GLU A 66 2.32 18.10 -13.89
C GLU A 66 2.59 17.86 -12.41
N ALA A 67 3.83 18.10 -11.96
CA ALA A 67 4.19 18.13 -10.55
C ALA A 67 4.14 19.56 -10.01
N ARG A 68 3.71 19.71 -8.76
CA ARG A 68 3.69 20.97 -8.02
C ARG A 68 4.43 20.82 -6.71
N ILE A 69 5.24 21.80 -6.38
CA ILE A 69 6.02 21.85 -5.14
C ILE A 69 5.44 22.91 -4.21
N ILE A 70 5.27 22.56 -2.94
CA ILE A 70 4.94 23.47 -1.86
C ILE A 70 6.21 23.57 -1.00
N SER A 71 6.87 24.73 -1.02
CA SER A 71 8.12 24.93 -0.28
C SER A 71 7.87 25.16 1.21
N GLY A 72 8.69 24.54 2.04
CA GLY A 72 8.60 24.63 3.49
C GLY A 72 7.60 23.64 4.10
N LEU A 73 7.80 23.36 5.39
CA LEU A 73 6.99 22.41 6.16
C LEU A 73 6.11 23.08 7.23
N ASP A 74 6.10 24.42 7.26
CA ASP A 74 5.43 25.21 8.30
C ASP A 74 3.91 25.28 8.16
N ALA A 75 3.39 24.82 7.02
CA ALA A 75 1.97 24.84 6.71
C ALA A 75 1.50 23.50 6.13
N PHE A 76 0.20 23.26 6.28
CA PHE A 76 -0.47 22.14 5.64
C PHE A 76 -0.46 22.31 4.10
N PRO A 77 -0.38 21.23 3.30
CA PRO A 77 -0.42 21.34 1.84
C PRO A 77 -1.68 22.02 1.31
N THR A 78 -1.51 23.14 0.59
CA THR A 78 -2.60 23.86 -0.09
C THR A 78 -2.29 24.07 -1.57
N SER A 79 -3.32 24.23 -2.40
CA SER A 79 -3.14 24.45 -3.85
C SER A 79 -2.73 25.87 -4.23
N GLY A 80 -2.87 26.85 -3.32
CA GLY A 80 -2.62 28.27 -3.59
C GLY A 80 -1.15 28.72 -3.45
N ALA A 81 -0.31 27.96 -2.74
CA ALA A 81 1.09 28.33 -2.44
C ALA A 81 2.10 27.38 -3.12
N THR A 82 1.88 27.06 -4.40
CA THR A 82 2.75 26.15 -5.15
C THR A 82 3.75 26.88 -6.06
N SER A 83 4.86 26.21 -6.36
CA SER A 83 5.76 26.57 -7.46
C SER A 83 5.03 26.63 -8.80
N THR A 84 5.71 27.18 -9.80
CA THR A 84 5.34 26.93 -11.20
C THR A 84 5.27 25.42 -11.44
N PRO A 85 4.25 24.91 -12.15
CA PRO A 85 4.13 23.49 -12.42
C PRO A 85 5.30 22.96 -13.27
N PHE A 86 5.72 21.73 -12.98
CA PHE A 86 6.71 20.99 -13.76
C PHE A 86 5.99 19.97 -14.64
N ALA A 87 6.06 20.11 -15.96
CA ALA A 87 5.45 19.15 -16.87
C ALA A 87 6.10 17.77 -16.73
N LEU A 88 5.30 16.70 -16.80
CA LEU A 88 5.75 15.30 -16.69
C LEU A 88 5.49 14.54 -18.00
N PRO A 89 6.22 14.84 -19.08
CA PRO A 89 5.93 14.29 -20.40
C PRO A 89 6.10 12.76 -20.46
N GLU A 90 7.04 12.19 -19.69
CA GLU A 90 7.31 10.74 -19.63
C GLU A 90 6.15 9.93 -19.07
N ALA A 91 5.38 10.52 -18.14
CA ALA A 91 4.20 9.89 -17.55
C ALA A 91 2.91 10.18 -18.31
N SER A 92 2.93 11.17 -19.20
CA SER A 92 1.75 11.69 -19.89
C SER A 92 1.43 10.92 -21.17
N GLY A 93 0.17 10.98 -21.59
CA GLY A 93 -0.32 10.25 -22.76
C GLY A 93 -1.24 9.08 -22.43
N VAL A 94 -1.83 8.54 -23.50
CA VAL A 94 -2.63 7.31 -23.47
C VAL A 94 -1.70 6.11 -23.25
N VAL A 95 -2.05 5.25 -22.30
CA VAL A 95 -1.36 3.94 -22.14
C VAL A 95 -2.02 2.95 -23.07
N ALA A 96 -1.39 2.71 -24.22
CA ALA A 96 -1.92 1.86 -25.28
C ALA A 96 -2.30 0.45 -24.80
N THR A 97 -1.66 -0.06 -23.74
CA THR A 97 -1.92 -1.38 -23.17
C THR A 97 -3.07 -1.41 -22.16
N SER A 98 -3.58 -0.26 -21.73
CA SER A 98 -4.55 -0.16 -20.63
C SER A 98 -5.88 -0.84 -20.97
N ARG A 99 -6.54 -0.40 -22.05
CA ARG A 99 -7.79 -1.00 -22.53
C ARG A 99 -7.70 -2.51 -22.78
N PRO A 100 -6.78 -3.03 -23.61
CA PRO A 100 -6.75 -4.46 -23.89
C PRO A 100 -6.45 -5.30 -22.64
N LEU A 101 -5.63 -4.80 -21.70
CA LEU A 101 -5.39 -5.51 -20.44
C LEU A 101 -6.62 -5.50 -19.54
N PHE A 102 -7.33 -4.39 -19.39
CA PHE A 102 -8.56 -4.35 -18.61
C PHE A 102 -9.65 -5.25 -19.20
N GLU A 103 -9.78 -5.31 -20.53
CA GLU A 103 -10.69 -6.24 -21.20
C GLU A 103 -10.29 -7.70 -20.97
N SER A 104 -9.00 -8.01 -21.05
CA SER A 104 -8.48 -9.35 -20.76
C SER A 104 -8.74 -9.80 -19.33
N LEU A 105 -8.51 -8.92 -18.34
CA LEU A 105 -8.67 -9.21 -16.91
C LEU A 105 -10.09 -9.67 -16.54
N VAL A 106 -11.10 -9.20 -17.28
CA VAL A 106 -12.53 -9.47 -17.03
C VAL A 106 -13.18 -10.27 -18.16
N ALA A 107 -12.39 -10.80 -19.10
CA ALA A 107 -12.90 -11.64 -20.16
C ALA A 107 -13.59 -12.88 -19.57
N PRO A 108 -14.66 -13.41 -20.19
CA PRO A 108 -15.40 -14.57 -19.69
C PRO A 108 -14.63 -15.88 -19.94
N LEU A 109 -13.42 -15.99 -19.38
CA LEU A 109 -12.49 -17.10 -19.51
C LEU A 109 -12.08 -17.60 -18.10
N PRO A 110 -11.70 -18.88 -17.95
CA PRO A 110 -11.19 -19.40 -16.69
C PRO A 110 -9.98 -18.60 -16.17
N GLY A 111 -9.95 -18.30 -14.87
CA GLY A 111 -8.87 -17.54 -14.24
C GLY A 111 -8.94 -16.02 -14.44
N ARG A 112 -10.11 -15.49 -14.84
CA ARG A 112 -10.41 -14.06 -14.93
C ARG A 112 -11.34 -13.60 -13.82
N PHE A 113 -11.42 -12.29 -13.62
CA PHE A 113 -12.30 -11.69 -12.62
C PHE A 113 -13.75 -11.69 -13.10
N ASP A 114 -14.65 -12.29 -12.32
CA ASP A 114 -16.08 -12.08 -12.47
C ASP A 114 -16.47 -10.78 -11.74
N VAL A 115 -16.62 -9.69 -12.50
CA VAL A 115 -16.93 -8.38 -11.92
C VAL A 115 -18.43 -8.27 -11.66
N SER A 116 -18.77 -7.96 -10.41
CA SER A 116 -20.16 -7.80 -10.00
C SER A 116 -20.87 -6.71 -10.81
N PRO A 117 -22.06 -7.00 -11.37
CA PRO A 117 -22.88 -6.00 -12.06
C PRO A 117 -23.64 -5.09 -11.08
N ALA A 118 -23.65 -5.41 -9.79
CA ALA A 118 -24.31 -4.63 -8.76
C ALA A 118 -23.60 -3.27 -8.55
N PRO A 119 -24.31 -2.26 -8.00
CA PRO A 119 -23.66 -1.04 -7.55
C PRO A 119 -22.45 -1.35 -6.67
N PRO A 120 -21.36 -0.57 -6.79
CA PRO A 120 -20.11 -0.88 -6.10
C PRO A 120 -20.36 -0.96 -4.60
N ARG A 121 -19.93 -2.07 -3.98
CA ARG A 121 -19.92 -2.19 -2.52
C ARG A 121 -18.86 -1.24 -1.97
N LEU A 122 -19.27 -0.03 -1.63
CA LEU A 122 -18.39 0.93 -0.97
C LEU A 122 -17.98 0.39 0.40
N ALA A 123 -16.78 0.75 0.84
CA ALA A 123 -16.32 0.43 2.19
C ALA A 123 -17.32 0.99 3.21
N PRO A 124 -17.72 0.21 4.24
CA PRO A 124 -18.57 0.73 5.29
C PRO A 124 -17.89 1.90 6.00
N ALA A 125 -18.69 2.76 6.63
CA ALA A 125 -18.15 3.81 7.47
C ALA A 125 -17.25 3.20 8.58
N PRO A 126 -16.18 3.91 8.99
CA PRO A 126 -15.34 3.49 10.11
C PRO A 126 -16.20 3.19 11.34
N ALA A 127 -15.88 2.12 12.07
CA ALA A 127 -16.62 1.75 13.27
C ALA A 127 -15.70 1.07 14.28
N PRO A 128 -15.90 1.27 15.61
CA PRO A 128 -15.02 0.69 16.63
C PRO A 128 -14.93 -0.84 16.57
N ARG A 129 -15.97 -1.51 16.09
CA ARG A 129 -15.99 -2.97 15.88
C ARG A 129 -14.96 -3.47 14.86
N TYR A 130 -14.50 -2.61 13.95
CA TYR A 130 -13.45 -2.92 12.98
C TYR A 130 -12.04 -2.70 13.54
N GLY A 131 -11.93 -2.36 14.83
CA GLY A 131 -10.64 -2.18 15.50
C GLY A 131 -9.77 -3.43 15.43
N ILE A 132 -8.51 -3.18 15.15
CA ILE A 132 -7.43 -4.16 15.08
C ILE A 132 -6.73 -4.20 16.44
N SER A 133 -6.31 -5.38 16.85
CA SER A 133 -5.47 -5.63 18.01
C SER A 133 -4.16 -6.31 17.57
N LYS A 134 -3.09 -6.10 18.34
CA LYS A 134 -1.79 -6.76 18.14
C LYS A 134 -1.27 -7.25 19.48
N TYR A 135 -0.89 -8.51 19.55
CA TYR A 135 -0.06 -9.00 20.64
C TYR A 135 1.39 -8.55 20.41
N LEU A 136 2.01 -7.94 21.42
CA LEU A 136 3.41 -7.50 21.40
C LEU A 136 4.30 -8.62 21.98
N PRO A 137 5.05 -9.37 21.13
CA PRO A 137 5.84 -10.50 21.57
C PRO A 137 6.97 -10.10 22.53
N VAL A 138 7.52 -11.05 23.28
CA VAL A 138 8.72 -10.82 24.12
C VAL A 138 9.86 -10.24 23.28
N SER A 139 10.09 -10.77 22.08
CA SER A 139 11.15 -10.30 21.17
C SER A 139 11.00 -8.83 20.76
N TYR A 140 9.77 -8.32 20.66
CA TYR A 140 9.53 -6.89 20.43
C TYR A 140 9.84 -6.07 21.67
N ARG A 141 9.37 -6.53 22.84
CA ARG A 141 9.55 -5.84 24.12
C ARG A 141 11.02 -5.76 24.57
N THR A 142 11.88 -6.64 24.05
CA THR A 142 13.30 -6.67 24.38
C THR A 142 14.21 -6.07 23.31
N SER A 143 13.68 -5.68 22.13
CA SER A 143 14.49 -5.09 21.05
C SER A 143 14.80 -3.61 21.24
N PHE A 144 14.15 -2.94 22.21
CA PHE A 144 14.39 -1.55 22.59
C PHE A 144 14.02 -1.31 24.06
N VAL A 145 14.16 -0.07 24.54
CA VAL A 145 13.75 0.34 25.89
C VAL A 145 12.22 0.40 25.95
N PHE A 146 11.58 -0.73 26.18
CA PHE A 146 10.12 -0.85 26.26
C PHE A 146 9.62 -0.45 27.66
N THR A 147 8.72 0.54 27.72
CA THR A 147 8.09 1.00 28.98
C THR A 147 6.63 0.60 29.11
N GLY A 148 6.07 -0.05 28.09
CA GLY A 148 4.66 -0.42 28.01
C GLY A 148 4.05 -0.05 26.65
N PRO A 149 2.89 -0.64 26.29
CA PRO A 149 2.23 -0.34 25.02
C PRO A 149 1.73 1.11 24.98
N THR A 150 1.91 1.76 23.83
CA THR A 150 1.48 3.14 23.55
C THR A 150 0.33 3.19 22.55
N ALA A 151 0.25 2.22 21.63
CA ALA A 151 -0.79 2.16 20.61
C ALA A 151 -2.10 1.53 21.14
N PRO A 152 -3.27 2.15 20.90
CA PRO A 152 -4.56 1.54 21.22
C PRO A 152 -4.75 0.19 20.52
N GLY A 153 -5.03 -0.87 21.31
CA GLY A 153 -5.17 -2.23 20.81
C GLY A 153 -3.87 -3.07 20.83
N ALA A 154 -2.76 -2.49 21.27
CA ALA A 154 -1.53 -3.23 21.56
C ALA A 154 -1.65 -3.93 22.93
N LEU A 155 -1.44 -5.23 22.96
CA LEU A 155 -1.70 -6.10 24.10
C LEU A 155 -0.46 -6.92 24.44
N ILE A 156 -0.23 -7.12 25.74
CA ILE A 156 0.89 -7.92 26.29
C ILE A 156 0.42 -9.03 27.22
N ASP A 157 -0.90 -9.16 27.40
CA ASP A 157 -1.55 -10.12 28.27
C ASP A 157 -2.02 -11.36 27.49
N ASP A 158 -2.67 -12.28 28.20
CA ASP A 158 -3.16 -13.54 27.64
C ASP A 158 -4.35 -13.35 26.68
N SER A 159 -4.81 -12.12 26.40
CA SER A 159 -5.97 -11.88 25.51
C SER A 159 -5.79 -12.52 24.14
N TYR A 160 -4.56 -12.50 23.60
CA TYR A 160 -4.26 -13.13 22.31
C TYR A 160 -4.27 -14.66 22.42
N HIS A 161 -3.64 -15.22 23.45
CA HIS A 161 -3.61 -16.66 23.70
C HIS A 161 -5.01 -17.22 23.93
N CYS A 162 -5.84 -16.53 24.72
CA CYS A 162 -7.26 -16.85 24.90
C CYS A 162 -8.01 -16.74 23.57
N ALA A 163 -7.83 -15.67 22.80
CA ALA A 163 -8.50 -15.52 21.51
C ALA A 163 -8.15 -16.64 20.52
N MET A 164 -6.90 -17.14 20.53
CA MET A 164 -6.46 -18.27 19.71
C MET A 164 -7.01 -19.62 20.22
N ARG A 165 -7.12 -19.82 21.54
CA ARG A 165 -7.56 -21.08 22.16
C ARG A 165 -9.07 -21.26 22.21
N ASP A 166 -9.81 -20.20 22.56
CA ASP A 166 -11.24 -20.28 22.90
C ASP A 166 -12.14 -20.41 21.66
N ARG A 167 -11.59 -20.26 20.46
CA ARG A 167 -12.34 -20.17 19.20
C ARG A 167 -12.29 -21.49 18.41
N THR A 168 -12.80 -22.56 19.01
CA THR A 168 -12.78 -23.91 18.41
C THR A 168 -13.97 -24.20 17.50
N THR A 169 -15.03 -23.40 17.53
CA THR A 169 -16.24 -23.59 16.71
C THR A 169 -16.43 -22.44 15.71
N PRO A 170 -16.58 -22.73 14.39
CA PRO A 170 -16.88 -21.71 13.40
C PRO A 170 -18.19 -20.99 13.72
N ASN A 171 -18.24 -19.68 13.46
CA ASN A 171 -19.46 -18.89 13.64
C ASN A 171 -20.60 -19.44 12.75
N PRO A 172 -21.73 -19.90 13.30
CA PRO A 172 -22.84 -20.43 12.51
C PRO A 172 -23.52 -19.39 11.61
N LEU A 173 -23.28 -18.10 11.87
CA LEU A 173 -23.75 -16.98 11.05
C LEU A 173 -22.72 -16.52 10.00
N PHE A 174 -21.61 -17.26 9.83
CA PHE A 174 -20.63 -16.94 8.82
C PHE A 174 -21.26 -16.97 7.42
N GLN A 175 -21.09 -15.88 6.68
CA GLN A 175 -21.49 -15.80 5.29
C GLN A 175 -20.23 -15.76 4.44
N GLN A 176 -20.10 -16.75 3.55
CA GLN A 176 -19.06 -16.75 2.54
C GLN A 176 -19.25 -15.53 1.63
N SER A 177 -18.15 -14.86 1.30
CA SER A 177 -18.21 -13.79 0.31
C SER A 177 -18.57 -14.36 -1.06
N PRO A 178 -19.32 -13.63 -1.90
CA PRO A 178 -19.62 -14.09 -3.24
C PRO A 178 -18.34 -14.23 -4.07
N ASP A 179 -18.37 -15.07 -5.09
CA ASP A 179 -17.25 -15.27 -6.04
C ASP A 179 -17.08 -14.11 -7.04
N THR A 180 -17.87 -13.04 -6.88
CA THR A 180 -17.76 -11.82 -7.69
C THR A 180 -16.91 -10.76 -7.00
N VAL A 181 -16.21 -9.94 -7.78
CA VAL A 181 -15.37 -8.85 -7.28
C VAL A 181 -15.84 -7.49 -7.77
N SER A 182 -15.50 -6.44 -7.02
CA SER A 182 -15.64 -5.04 -7.45
C SER A 182 -14.41 -4.58 -8.22
N TRP A 183 -14.54 -3.53 -9.04
CA TRP A 183 -13.39 -2.90 -9.70
C TRP A 183 -12.32 -2.42 -8.71
N GLY A 184 -12.71 -1.98 -7.51
CA GLY A 184 -11.76 -1.62 -6.46
C GLY A 184 -10.90 -2.80 -6.01
N GLN A 185 -11.48 -4.00 -5.91
CA GLN A 185 -10.73 -5.23 -5.63
C GLN A 185 -9.84 -5.64 -6.81
N VAL A 186 -10.31 -5.45 -8.05
CA VAL A 186 -9.48 -5.66 -9.25
C VAL A 186 -8.27 -4.74 -9.25
N TYR A 187 -8.45 -3.45 -8.96
CA TYR A 187 -7.35 -2.49 -8.84
C TYR A 187 -6.37 -2.88 -7.73
N ALA A 188 -6.87 -3.21 -6.54
CA ALA A 188 -6.04 -3.65 -5.42
C ALA A 188 -5.21 -4.90 -5.77
N PHE A 189 -5.80 -5.85 -6.50
CA PHE A 189 -5.07 -7.01 -7.00
C PHE A 189 -3.99 -6.62 -8.02
N CYS A 190 -4.32 -5.77 -8.99
CA CYS A 190 -3.37 -5.34 -10.02
C CYS A 190 -2.16 -4.60 -9.42
N LEU A 191 -2.36 -3.83 -8.34
CA LEU A 191 -1.29 -3.13 -7.64
C LEU A 191 -0.25 -4.05 -6.99
N ARG A 192 -0.60 -5.32 -6.72
CA ARG A 192 0.36 -6.32 -6.23
C ARG A 192 1.40 -6.74 -7.26
N GLN A 193 1.14 -6.48 -8.54
CA GLN A 193 2.08 -6.73 -9.63
C GLN A 193 2.45 -5.36 -10.24
N PRO A 194 3.59 -4.76 -9.84
CA PRO A 194 3.93 -3.38 -10.20
C PRO A 194 3.95 -3.12 -11.70
N ARG A 195 4.42 -4.09 -12.50
CA ARG A 195 4.49 -3.95 -13.96
C ARG A 195 3.11 -3.93 -14.60
N LEU A 196 2.17 -4.74 -14.14
CA LEU A 196 0.78 -4.77 -14.56
C LEU A 196 0.12 -3.45 -14.20
N ALA A 197 0.32 -2.93 -12.99
CA ALA A 197 -0.19 -1.63 -12.59
C ALA A 197 0.32 -0.49 -13.50
N MET A 198 1.60 -0.52 -13.90
CA MET A 198 2.16 0.42 -14.88
C MET A 198 1.53 0.26 -16.27
N ARG A 199 1.40 -0.97 -16.74
CA ARG A 199 0.81 -1.31 -18.05
C ARG A 199 -0.68 -1.02 -18.14
N LEU A 200 -1.38 -0.97 -17.00
CA LEU A 200 -2.77 -0.52 -16.88
C LEU A 200 -2.87 1.01 -16.79
N GLY A 201 -1.76 1.72 -16.62
CA GLY A 201 -1.70 3.16 -16.39
C GLY A 201 -2.13 3.61 -14.99
N LEU A 202 -2.33 2.66 -14.06
CA LEU A 202 -2.64 2.92 -12.65
C LEU A 202 -1.42 3.51 -11.93
N VAL A 203 -0.22 3.02 -12.22
CA VAL A 203 1.04 3.58 -11.72
C VAL A 203 1.78 4.25 -12.86
N ARG A 204 2.26 5.47 -12.64
CA ARG A 204 3.07 6.24 -13.59
C ARG A 204 4.41 6.58 -12.97
N GLU A 205 5.44 6.66 -13.80
CA GLU A 205 6.78 7.05 -13.41
C GLU A 205 7.14 8.35 -14.13
N ALA A 206 7.76 9.28 -13.41
CA ALA A 206 8.28 10.50 -14.01
C ALA A 206 9.52 10.98 -13.26
N SER A 207 10.26 11.86 -13.91
CA SER A 207 11.32 12.62 -13.29
C SER A 207 11.30 14.05 -13.79
N PHE A 208 11.75 14.99 -12.96
CA PHE A 208 11.91 16.38 -13.37
C PHE A 208 13.04 17.05 -12.60
N ALA A 209 13.75 17.96 -13.27
CA ALA A 209 14.78 18.77 -12.66
C ALA A 209 14.14 19.79 -11.71
N ILE A 210 14.70 19.93 -10.52
CA ILE A 210 14.20 20.85 -9.49
C ILE A 210 15.31 21.81 -9.08
N ASP A 211 14.94 23.07 -8.83
CA ASP A 211 15.84 24.02 -8.19
C ASP A 211 15.90 23.71 -6.69
N ASP A 212 17.08 23.39 -6.20
CA ASP A 212 17.32 23.02 -4.80
C ASP A 212 16.89 24.12 -3.82
N ALA A 213 16.83 25.38 -4.27
CA ALA A 213 16.29 26.48 -3.47
C ALA A 213 14.83 26.24 -3.03
N LEU A 214 14.04 25.48 -3.81
CA LEU A 214 12.65 25.15 -3.47
C LEU A 214 12.54 24.12 -2.32
N LEU A 215 13.60 23.36 -2.04
CA LEU A 215 13.60 22.24 -1.09
C LEU A 215 14.63 22.39 0.04
N VAL A 216 15.28 23.54 0.14
CA VAL A 216 16.26 23.84 1.21
C VAL A 216 15.67 23.68 2.61
N ASN A 217 14.38 24.00 2.78
CA ASN A 217 13.63 23.86 4.02
C ASN A 217 12.69 22.63 4.01
N GLY A 218 12.91 21.70 3.07
CA GLY A 218 11.94 20.66 2.74
C GLY A 218 10.67 21.23 2.12
N GLY A 219 9.65 20.40 2.00
CA GLY A 219 8.37 20.81 1.42
C GLY A 219 7.45 19.64 1.16
N TYR A 220 6.52 19.83 0.22
CA TYR A 220 5.65 18.79 -0.27
C TYR A 220 5.66 18.75 -1.80
N VAL A 221 5.45 17.56 -2.36
CA VAL A 221 5.22 17.36 -3.79
C VAL A 221 3.89 16.66 -4.02
N TYR A 222 3.13 17.13 -5.00
CA TYR A 222 1.98 16.40 -5.50
C TYR A 222 1.89 16.50 -7.03
N VAL A 223 1.28 15.49 -7.64
CA VAL A 223 0.96 15.46 -9.07
C VAL A 223 -0.49 15.89 -9.29
N SER A 224 -0.70 16.72 -10.30
CA SER A 224 -2.00 17.17 -10.80
C SER A 224 -2.15 16.83 -12.28
N LEU A 225 -3.35 16.98 -12.82
CA LEU A 225 -3.56 17.04 -14.26
C LEU A 225 -3.17 18.43 -14.79
N ALA A 226 -2.56 18.46 -15.96
CA ALA A 226 -2.31 19.67 -16.73
C ALA A 226 -3.59 20.14 -17.44
N ASP A 227 -3.62 21.41 -17.87
CA ASP A 227 -4.80 22.05 -18.47
C ASP A 227 -5.24 21.42 -19.80
N ASP A 228 -4.34 20.77 -20.53
CA ASP A 228 -4.60 20.05 -21.78
C ASP A 228 -4.90 18.56 -21.59
N SER A 229 -4.97 18.09 -20.34
CA SER A 229 -5.29 16.70 -20.00
C SER A 229 -6.73 16.33 -20.34
N ALA A 230 -6.95 15.04 -20.62
CA ALA A 230 -8.26 14.45 -20.43
C ALA A 230 -8.79 14.78 -19.02
N TYR A 231 -10.07 15.11 -18.93
CA TYR A 231 -10.78 15.58 -17.74
C TYR A 231 -10.56 17.04 -17.31
N ALA A 232 -9.77 17.84 -18.04
CA ALA A 232 -9.56 19.25 -17.70
C ALA A 232 -10.86 20.05 -17.58
N ALA A 233 -11.84 19.82 -18.47
CA ALA A 233 -13.15 20.48 -18.41
C ALA A 233 -13.92 20.16 -17.13
N GLN A 234 -13.85 18.92 -16.65
CA GLN A 234 -14.51 18.49 -15.41
C GLN A 234 -13.81 19.07 -14.17
N VAL A 235 -12.47 19.11 -14.18
CA VAL A 235 -11.67 19.74 -13.11
C VAL A 235 -11.95 21.24 -13.03
N GLY A 236 -11.96 21.93 -14.18
CA GLY A 236 -12.26 23.37 -14.24
C GLY A 236 -13.68 23.71 -13.80
N ALA A 237 -14.64 22.82 -14.03
CA ALA A 237 -16.02 22.99 -13.55
C ALA A 237 -16.16 22.66 -12.06
N GLN A 238 -15.39 21.70 -11.53
CA GLN A 238 -15.39 21.36 -10.12
C GLN A 238 -14.02 20.85 -9.65
N PHE A 239 -13.34 21.66 -8.85
CA PHE A 239 -11.99 21.37 -8.36
C PHE A 239 -11.89 20.10 -7.50
N THR A 240 -12.99 19.67 -6.86
CA THR A 240 -13.04 18.41 -6.09
C THR A 240 -13.24 17.16 -6.97
N PHE A 241 -13.22 17.29 -8.30
CA PHE A 241 -13.28 16.13 -9.22
C PHE A 241 -12.11 15.15 -8.97
N ILE A 242 -10.98 15.65 -8.48
CA ILE A 242 -9.78 14.88 -8.17
C ILE A 242 -9.41 15.05 -6.70
N SER A 243 -9.17 13.93 -6.01
CA SER A 243 -8.50 13.94 -4.71
C SER A 243 -6.98 13.94 -4.95
N HIS A 244 -6.32 15.02 -4.53
CA HIS A 244 -4.87 15.16 -4.63
C HIS A 244 -4.22 14.85 -3.29
N TYR A 245 -3.15 14.06 -3.30
CA TYR A 245 -2.37 13.76 -2.12
C TYR A 245 -0.89 14.06 -2.35
N ALA A 246 -0.35 14.86 -1.44
CA ALA A 246 1.02 15.32 -1.40
C ALA A 246 1.88 14.46 -0.47
N ALA A 247 3.09 14.19 -0.93
CA ALA A 247 4.14 13.58 -0.11
C ALA A 247 5.03 14.65 0.50
N ARG A 248 5.41 14.44 1.76
CA ARG A 248 6.46 15.21 2.42
C ARG A 248 7.80 14.94 1.74
N ILE A 249 8.53 16.00 1.43
CA ILE A 249 9.94 15.95 1.04
C ILE A 249 10.76 16.55 2.21
N PRO A 250 11.74 15.81 2.76
CA PRO A 250 12.64 16.36 3.76
C PRO A 250 13.58 17.40 3.15
N THR A 251 14.34 18.11 3.98
CA THR A 251 15.40 19.00 3.50
C THR A 251 16.38 18.22 2.62
N LEU A 252 16.59 18.71 1.39
CA LEU A 252 17.53 18.13 0.44
C LEU A 252 18.75 19.05 0.31
N ALA A 253 19.94 18.46 0.33
CA ALA A 253 21.18 19.18 0.10
C ALA A 253 21.51 19.17 -1.41
N PRO A 254 21.84 20.34 -1.99
CA PRO A 254 22.24 20.43 -3.40
C PRO A 254 23.32 19.43 -3.79
N GLY A 255 23.11 18.70 -4.88
CA GLY A 255 24.09 17.73 -5.40
C GLY A 255 24.27 16.46 -4.56
N VAL A 256 23.49 16.26 -3.49
CA VAL A 256 23.57 15.07 -2.63
C VAL A 256 22.41 14.13 -2.94
N SER A 257 22.74 12.96 -3.50
CA SER A 257 21.74 11.92 -3.74
C SER A 257 21.14 11.41 -2.44
N ARG A 258 19.81 11.25 -2.40
CA ARG A 258 19.05 10.76 -1.26
C ARG A 258 17.86 9.90 -1.72
N GLN A 259 17.67 8.76 -1.07
CA GLN A 259 16.44 7.97 -1.22
C GLN A 259 15.29 8.66 -0.50
N LEU A 260 14.11 8.62 -1.10
CA LEU A 260 12.92 9.28 -0.56
C LEU A 260 11.80 8.25 -0.42
N PHE A 261 11.03 8.39 0.66
CA PHE A 261 9.89 7.54 0.91
C PHE A 261 8.75 8.35 1.54
N ALA A 262 7.52 8.01 1.15
CA ALA A 262 6.30 8.63 1.68
C ALA A 262 5.45 7.57 2.39
N ALA A 263 5.70 7.36 3.68
CA ALA A 263 4.97 6.39 4.49
C ALA A 263 3.49 6.76 4.68
N VAL A 264 3.20 8.06 4.71
CA VAL A 264 1.85 8.63 4.79
C VAL A 264 1.75 9.82 3.85
N GLN A 265 0.54 10.06 3.34
CA GLN A 265 0.24 11.14 2.41
C GLN A 265 -0.68 12.18 3.04
N PHE A 266 -0.59 13.41 2.56
CA PHE A 266 -1.39 14.55 3.04
C PHE A 266 -2.34 15.02 1.93
N PRO A 267 -3.64 15.23 2.21
CA PRO A 267 -4.56 15.75 1.21
C PRO A 267 -4.17 17.18 0.86
N VAL A 268 -4.19 17.54 -0.42
CA VAL A 268 -4.00 18.93 -0.83
C VAL A 268 -5.31 19.66 -0.64
N LEU A 269 -5.28 20.70 0.16
CA LEU A 269 -6.44 21.52 0.45
C LEU A 269 -6.61 22.57 -0.65
N PHE A 270 -7.80 22.61 -1.23
CA PHE A 270 -8.16 23.60 -2.23
C PHE A 270 -9.05 24.66 -1.58
N ASP A 271 -8.74 25.92 -1.87
CA ASP A 271 -9.57 27.04 -1.45
C ASP A 271 -10.94 26.91 -2.13
N ASP A 272 -12.00 27.03 -1.34
CA ASP A 272 -13.35 27.16 -1.86
C ASP A 272 -13.50 28.61 -2.39
N PRO A 273 -13.81 28.82 -3.68
CA PRO A 273 -14.04 30.17 -4.20
C PRO A 273 -15.16 30.92 -3.47
N GLU A 274 -16.09 30.21 -2.84
CA GLU A 274 -17.21 30.77 -2.07
C GLU A 274 -16.83 31.08 -0.60
N VAL A 275 -15.76 30.48 -0.06
CA VAL A 275 -15.29 30.68 1.33
C VAL A 275 -13.78 30.99 1.33
N PRO A 276 -13.39 32.28 1.37
CA PRO A 276 -11.98 32.68 1.28
C PRO A 276 -11.11 32.09 2.41
N GLY A 277 -10.03 31.42 2.02
CA GLY A 277 -8.99 30.85 2.89
C GLY A 277 -8.91 29.33 2.78
N PRO A 278 -7.72 28.73 3.01
CA PRO A 278 -7.58 27.29 2.96
C PRO A 278 -8.41 26.66 4.07
N PRO A 279 -9.23 25.63 3.77
CA PRO A 279 -10.01 24.97 4.80
C PRO A 279 -9.07 24.41 5.87
N ALA A 280 -9.51 24.33 7.12
CA ALA A 280 -8.73 23.65 8.14
C ALA A 280 -8.70 22.14 7.84
N ALA A 281 -7.53 21.51 7.86
CA ALA A 281 -7.43 20.06 7.80
C ALA A 281 -8.14 19.45 9.02
N ALA A 282 -9.15 18.60 8.79
CA ALA A 282 -9.90 17.98 9.88
C ALA A 282 -9.04 16.93 10.61
N GLY A 283 -9.10 16.92 11.94
CA GLY A 283 -8.42 15.94 12.80
C GLY A 283 -7.07 16.41 13.37
N ALA A 284 -6.43 15.52 14.14
CA ALA A 284 -5.15 15.80 14.79
C ALA A 284 -3.97 15.30 13.93
N TRP A 285 -3.21 16.24 13.37
CA TRP A 285 -2.16 15.95 12.39
C TRP A 285 -0.73 15.91 12.96
N ASP A 286 -0.50 16.42 14.16
CA ASP A 286 0.84 16.57 14.75
C ASP A 286 1.62 15.25 14.76
N ARG A 287 0.99 14.14 15.18
CA ARG A 287 1.64 12.82 15.19
C ARG A 287 1.92 12.32 13.77
N ILE A 288 1.07 12.63 12.80
CA ILE A 288 1.21 12.19 11.40
C ILE A 288 2.38 12.92 10.73
N PHE A 289 2.62 14.19 11.05
CA PHE A 289 3.82 14.90 10.60
C PHE A 289 5.10 14.28 11.15
N VAL A 290 5.11 13.90 12.42
CA VAL A 290 6.24 13.20 13.04
C VAL A 290 6.46 11.84 12.36
N GLU A 291 5.41 11.05 12.14
CA GLU A 291 5.49 9.77 11.42
C GLU A 291 6.06 9.94 10.01
N ALA A 292 5.58 10.94 9.26
CA ALA A 292 6.07 11.23 7.91
C ALA A 292 7.56 11.64 7.90
N ALA A 293 8.05 12.23 8.98
CA ALA A 293 9.45 12.60 9.14
C ALA A 293 10.32 11.42 9.57
N GLU A 294 9.86 10.61 10.53
CA GLU A 294 10.58 9.45 11.03
C GLU A 294 10.78 8.40 9.93
N TYR A 295 9.77 8.17 9.09
CA TYR A 295 9.77 7.13 8.06
C TYR A 295 10.14 7.63 6.65
N ASP A 296 10.78 8.80 6.53
CA ASP A 296 11.13 9.38 5.21
C ASP A 296 12.22 8.62 4.43
N ASP A 297 12.86 7.64 5.08
CA ASP A 297 13.89 6.75 4.53
C ASP A 297 13.33 5.39 4.06
N GLY A 298 12.07 5.07 4.39
CA GLY A 298 11.43 3.80 4.05
C GLY A 298 11.87 2.59 4.89
N PHE A 299 12.66 2.78 5.94
CA PHE A 299 13.10 1.69 6.83
C PHE A 299 12.20 1.58 8.06
N ALA A 300 11.90 0.33 8.44
CA ALA A 300 11.33 0.01 9.74
C ALA A 300 12.31 0.41 10.86
N LYS A 301 11.79 0.87 11.99
CA LYS A 301 12.62 1.41 13.09
C LYS A 301 12.94 0.39 14.16
N ILE A 302 12.01 -0.53 14.39
CA ILE A 302 12.14 -1.62 15.35
C ILE A 302 11.95 -2.91 14.58
N VAL A 303 13.02 -3.67 14.39
CA VAL A 303 12.99 -5.03 13.83
C VAL A 303 13.29 -6.02 14.95
N HIS A 304 12.50 -7.09 15.03
CA HIS A 304 12.69 -8.13 16.02
C HIS A 304 12.43 -9.50 15.40
N GLY A 305 12.97 -10.54 16.02
CA GLY A 305 12.70 -11.89 15.62
C GLY A 305 13.05 -12.89 16.70
N THR A 306 12.57 -14.11 16.53
CA THR A 306 12.92 -15.22 17.41
C THR A 306 12.83 -16.54 16.65
N GLN A 307 13.69 -17.47 17.01
CA GLN A 307 13.43 -18.88 16.75
C GLN A 307 12.43 -19.40 17.81
N PRO A 308 11.48 -20.26 17.45
CA PRO A 308 10.61 -20.91 18.42
C PRO A 308 11.41 -21.75 19.42
N VAL A 309 11.00 -21.69 20.69
CA VAL A 309 11.64 -22.41 21.80
C VAL A 309 10.78 -23.55 22.35
N SER A 310 9.56 -23.70 21.82
CA SER A 310 8.57 -24.70 22.21
C SER A 310 7.83 -25.25 20.98
N GLN A 311 7.26 -26.45 21.10
CA GLN A 311 6.28 -27.00 20.15
C GLN A 311 5.04 -26.11 20.04
N ASN A 312 4.67 -25.44 21.13
CA ASN A 312 3.60 -24.46 21.12
C ASN A 312 4.17 -23.11 20.66
N LEU A 313 3.86 -22.71 19.43
CA LEU A 313 4.34 -21.46 18.84
C LEU A 313 3.84 -20.20 19.58
N LEU A 314 2.87 -20.30 20.49
CA LEU A 314 2.46 -19.18 21.33
C LEU A 314 3.33 -19.02 22.59
N VAL A 315 4.16 -20.01 22.91
CA VAL A 315 5.10 -19.97 24.04
C VAL A 315 6.39 -19.28 23.58
N GLU A 316 6.87 -18.33 24.37
CA GLU A 316 8.02 -17.48 24.06
C GLU A 316 9.22 -17.72 24.99
N GLU A 317 9.05 -18.57 26.00
CA GLU A 317 10.10 -18.99 26.93
C GLU A 317 10.30 -20.50 26.83
N ALA A 318 11.51 -20.99 27.10
CA ALA A 318 11.78 -22.42 27.04
C ALA A 318 10.89 -23.18 28.02
N ASP A 319 10.22 -24.23 27.52
CA ASP A 319 9.40 -25.14 28.30
C ASP A 319 9.94 -26.57 28.20
N GLU A 320 9.25 -27.53 28.82
CA GLU A 320 9.61 -28.96 28.74
C GLU A 320 9.26 -29.59 27.37
N GLN A 321 8.83 -28.80 26.39
CA GLN A 321 8.38 -29.26 25.07
C GLN A 321 9.18 -28.57 23.97
N PRO A 322 10.46 -28.91 23.77
CA PRO A 322 11.27 -28.30 22.72
C PRO A 322 10.69 -28.55 21.32
N PRO A 323 10.92 -27.64 20.35
CA PRO A 323 10.42 -27.79 18.98
C PRO A 323 10.85 -29.13 18.38
N VAL A 324 9.92 -29.85 17.74
CA VAL A 324 10.20 -31.12 17.04
C VAL A 324 10.71 -30.88 15.62
N HIS A 325 10.30 -29.76 15.03
CA HIS A 325 10.68 -29.35 13.69
C HIS A 325 11.30 -27.96 13.74
N ASP A 326 12.30 -27.75 12.90
CA ASP A 326 12.79 -26.42 12.63
C ASP A 326 11.79 -25.70 11.72
N ILE A 327 11.31 -24.55 12.18
CA ILE A 327 10.42 -23.71 11.38
C ILE A 327 11.07 -22.35 11.09
N GLY A 328 12.37 -22.18 11.36
CA GLY A 328 13.13 -20.98 11.05
C GLY A 328 12.90 -19.81 12.01
N ILE A 329 13.16 -18.61 11.52
CA ILE A 329 13.08 -17.35 12.29
C ILE A 329 11.74 -16.70 12.04
N ARG A 330 10.99 -16.42 13.11
CA ARG A 330 9.81 -15.56 13.05
C ARG A 330 10.24 -14.11 13.13
N ILE A 331 9.75 -13.28 12.23
CA ILE A 331 10.21 -11.90 12.03
C ILE A 331 9.02 -10.95 12.22
N GLY A 332 9.24 -9.87 12.96
CA GLY A 332 8.30 -8.76 13.09
C GLY A 332 9.01 -7.42 13.02
N TRP A 333 8.24 -6.38 12.76
CA TRP A 333 8.74 -5.02 12.69
C TRP A 333 7.63 -4.03 13.04
N ASP A 334 8.01 -2.95 13.75
CA ASP A 334 7.18 -1.79 14.00
C ASP A 334 5.74 -2.12 14.42
N ASP A 335 5.59 -3.12 15.30
CA ASP A 335 4.30 -3.71 15.70
C ASP A 335 3.25 -2.66 16.08
N GLU A 336 3.62 -1.68 16.89
CA GLU A 336 2.73 -0.60 17.33
C GLU A 336 2.45 0.44 16.24
N GLN A 337 3.44 0.75 15.40
CA GLN A 337 3.26 1.74 14.32
C GLN A 337 2.36 1.17 13.21
N MET A 338 2.54 -0.10 12.84
CA MET A 338 1.66 -0.80 11.92
C MET A 338 0.22 -0.86 12.45
N LEU A 339 0.06 -1.19 13.74
CA LEU A 339 -1.25 -1.19 14.38
C LEU A 339 -1.90 0.20 14.29
N THR A 340 -1.14 1.25 14.55
CA THR A 340 -1.59 2.65 14.48
C THR A 340 -2.02 3.02 13.06
N TRP A 341 -1.21 2.72 12.05
CA TRP A 341 -1.51 3.01 10.65
C TRP A 341 -2.76 2.27 10.15
N GLN A 342 -2.89 0.98 10.44
CA GLN A 342 -4.06 0.22 10.00
C GLN A 342 -5.33 0.64 10.75
N ASN A 343 -5.26 0.87 12.06
CA ASN A 343 -6.42 1.34 12.82
C ASN A 343 -6.90 2.71 12.35
N ARG A 344 -6.00 3.63 11.96
CA ARG A 344 -6.37 4.94 11.40
C ARG A 344 -7.32 4.84 10.20
N GLN A 345 -7.22 3.77 9.42
CA GLN A 345 -8.09 3.54 8.25
C GLN A 345 -9.42 2.86 8.62
N MET A 346 -9.49 2.14 9.75
CA MET A 346 -10.60 1.25 10.10
C MET A 346 -11.53 1.79 11.19
N VAL A 347 -10.99 2.59 12.13
CA VAL A 347 -11.75 3.07 13.30
C VAL A 347 -12.01 4.59 13.23
N PRO A 348 -13.10 5.07 13.87
CA PRO A 348 -13.36 6.50 13.92
C PRO A 348 -12.25 7.27 14.65
N GLY A 349 -11.83 8.40 14.08
CA GLY A 349 -10.95 9.34 14.73
C GLY A 349 -11.70 10.14 15.80
N ALA A 350 -11.30 9.98 17.06
CA ALA A 350 -11.93 10.67 18.19
C ALA A 350 -11.89 12.22 18.08
N ALA A 351 -10.87 12.75 17.37
CA ALA A 351 -10.69 14.18 17.13
C ALA A 351 -11.53 14.73 15.95
N ILE A 352 -12.28 13.89 15.24
CA ILE A 352 -13.10 14.31 14.10
C ILE A 352 -14.57 14.32 14.52
N PRO A 353 -15.27 15.46 14.45
CA PRO A 353 -16.70 15.52 14.73
C PRO A 353 -17.49 14.60 13.78
N PRO A 354 -18.49 13.85 14.28
CA PRO A 354 -19.35 13.07 13.41
C PRO A 354 -20.21 13.99 12.54
N VAL A 355 -20.04 13.91 11.23
CA VAL A 355 -20.86 14.61 10.24
C VAL A 355 -21.56 13.56 9.38
N ALA A 356 -22.88 13.69 9.21
CA ALA A 356 -23.66 12.74 8.43
C ALA A 356 -23.12 12.65 6.99
N GLY A 357 -22.82 11.44 6.52
CA GLY A 357 -22.30 11.20 5.17
C GLY A 357 -20.79 11.43 5.01
N VAL A 358 -20.07 11.90 6.03
CA VAL A 358 -18.61 12.09 5.99
C VAL A 358 -17.94 11.01 6.83
N ALA A 359 -16.90 10.38 6.29
CA ALA A 359 -16.13 9.40 7.04
C ALA A 359 -15.44 10.08 8.24
N GLN A 360 -15.70 9.59 9.45
CA GLN A 360 -15.08 10.09 10.67
C GLN A 360 -13.64 9.55 10.81
N ARG A 361 -12.80 9.73 9.79
CA ARG A 361 -11.39 9.28 9.78
C ARG A 361 -10.48 10.40 9.29
N ILE A 362 -9.25 10.42 9.78
CA ILE A 362 -8.25 11.36 9.26
C ILE A 362 -7.91 10.90 7.85
N ASP A 363 -8.00 11.82 6.89
CA ASP A 363 -7.74 11.54 5.48
C ASP A 363 -6.23 11.51 5.20
N ALA A 364 -5.52 10.57 5.84
CA ALA A 364 -4.09 10.36 5.68
C ALA A 364 -3.85 8.96 5.09
N PRO A 365 -3.89 8.80 3.75
CA PRO A 365 -3.60 7.51 3.11
C PRO A 365 -2.22 6.98 3.51
N MET A 366 -2.17 5.69 3.82
CA MET A 366 -0.91 4.99 4.07
C MET A 366 -0.23 4.72 2.72
N GLY A 367 1.05 5.07 2.62
CA GLY A 367 1.88 4.85 1.43
C GLY A 367 2.70 3.56 1.45
N VAL A 368 2.59 2.77 2.51
CA VAL A 368 3.25 1.46 2.62
C VAL A 368 2.34 0.39 2.02
N PHE A 369 2.78 -0.23 0.93
CA PHE A 369 2.04 -1.32 0.28
C PHE A 369 2.51 -2.71 0.75
N GLY A 370 3.81 -2.85 1.04
CA GLY A 370 4.40 -4.08 1.55
C GLY A 370 5.88 -3.89 1.85
N TYR A 371 6.52 -4.94 2.34
CA TYR A 371 7.87 -4.87 2.90
C TYR A 371 8.85 -5.73 2.10
N ARG A 372 10.03 -5.16 1.86
CA ARG A 372 11.22 -5.89 1.46
C ARG A 372 11.99 -6.26 2.71
N ILE A 373 12.39 -7.52 2.81
CA ILE A 373 13.19 -8.02 3.93
C ILE A 373 14.51 -8.49 3.37
N ASP A 374 15.59 -7.91 3.91
CA ASP A 374 16.94 -8.25 3.54
C ASP A 374 17.63 -9.00 4.68
N ALA A 375 18.49 -9.95 4.33
CA ALA A 375 19.33 -10.68 5.26
C ALA A 375 20.78 -10.70 4.78
N ARG A 376 21.70 -10.86 5.74
CA ARG A 376 23.12 -11.08 5.49
C ARG A 376 23.67 -12.02 6.56
N ALA A 377 24.74 -12.74 6.23
CA ALA A 377 25.54 -13.39 7.27
C ALA A 377 26.16 -12.31 8.17
N ASN A 378 26.41 -12.64 9.43
CA ASN A 378 27.04 -11.71 10.35
C ASN A 378 28.38 -11.22 9.77
N ASP A 379 28.61 -9.90 9.83
CA ASP A 379 29.78 -9.21 9.26
C ASP A 379 30.02 -9.37 7.74
N ALA A 380 29.05 -9.89 6.97
CA ALA A 380 29.17 -10.04 5.53
C ALA A 380 28.40 -8.95 4.76
N GLU A 381 28.98 -8.38 3.73
CA GLU A 381 28.27 -7.54 2.75
C GLU A 381 28.22 -8.24 1.38
N PRO A 382 27.21 -7.94 0.52
CA PRO A 382 26.08 -7.04 0.75
C PRO A 382 24.86 -7.72 1.40
N TRP A 383 23.95 -6.91 1.93
CA TRP A 383 22.56 -7.32 2.23
C TRP A 383 21.87 -7.94 1.01
N ARG A 384 21.07 -8.98 1.23
CA ARG A 384 20.39 -9.73 0.18
C ARG A 384 18.90 -9.81 0.42
N SER A 385 18.13 -9.49 -0.61
CA SER A 385 16.66 -9.49 -0.57
C SER A 385 16.11 -10.90 -0.56
N LEU A 386 15.34 -11.22 0.48
CA LEU A 386 14.62 -12.48 0.65
C LEU A 386 13.35 -12.57 -0.22
N VAL A 387 13.02 -11.48 -0.91
CA VAL A 387 11.78 -11.34 -1.69
C VAL A 387 12.04 -11.14 -3.18
N ARG A 388 13.31 -11.27 -3.60
CA ARG A 388 13.71 -11.08 -4.98
C ARG A 388 13.41 -12.32 -5.82
N VAL A 389 12.75 -12.09 -6.95
CA VAL A 389 12.32 -13.12 -7.87
C VAL A 389 12.64 -12.76 -9.31
N ARG A 390 12.67 -13.78 -10.17
CA ARG A 390 12.75 -13.65 -11.62
C ARG A 390 11.65 -14.48 -12.28
N PRO A 391 10.97 -13.98 -13.32
CA PRO A 391 10.10 -14.82 -14.15
C PRO A 391 10.89 -15.96 -14.80
N ARG A 392 10.35 -17.18 -14.76
CA ARG A 392 10.94 -18.34 -15.48
C ARG A 392 10.69 -18.27 -16.99
N ALA A 393 9.64 -17.55 -17.39
CA ALA A 393 9.27 -17.25 -18.77
C ALA A 393 8.63 -15.85 -18.81
N PRO A 394 8.52 -15.21 -20.00
CA PRO A 394 7.82 -13.95 -20.13
C PRO A 394 6.43 -13.99 -19.50
N VAL A 395 6.12 -13.00 -18.66
CA VAL A 395 4.81 -12.92 -17.99
C VAL A 395 3.81 -12.34 -18.98
N MET A 396 2.88 -13.17 -19.44
CA MET A 396 1.87 -12.79 -20.42
C MET A 396 0.48 -12.75 -19.80
N LEU A 397 -0.34 -11.79 -20.22
CA LEU A 397 -1.79 -11.83 -20.07
C LEU A 397 -2.40 -11.77 -21.47
N ASP A 398 -2.96 -12.90 -21.90
CA ASP A 398 -3.29 -13.18 -23.29
C ASP A 398 -2.09 -12.86 -24.21
N ASP A 399 -2.27 -12.05 -25.25
CA ASP A 399 -1.21 -11.68 -26.19
C ASP A 399 -0.37 -10.49 -25.71
N THR A 400 -0.63 -9.96 -24.51
CA THR A 400 0.08 -8.80 -23.97
C THR A 400 1.11 -9.20 -22.93
N ARG A 401 2.37 -8.87 -23.20
CA ARG A 401 3.45 -9.02 -22.22
C ARG A 401 3.35 -8.01 -21.10
N ILE A 402 3.47 -8.46 -19.85
CA ILE A 402 3.38 -7.64 -18.64
C ILE A 402 4.77 -7.23 -18.14
N ASP A 403 5.70 -8.18 -18.08
CA ASP A 403 7.06 -7.95 -17.59
C ASP A 403 7.90 -7.15 -18.59
N ALA A 404 8.94 -6.50 -18.07
CA ALA A 404 9.94 -5.81 -18.88
C ALA A 404 11.06 -6.78 -19.31
N ASP A 405 11.77 -6.46 -20.39
CA ASP A 405 12.89 -7.30 -20.86
C ASP A 405 14.05 -7.37 -19.87
N ASP A 406 14.26 -6.30 -19.10
CA ASP A 406 15.29 -6.11 -18.07
C ASP A 406 14.88 -6.63 -16.68
N ASP A 407 13.64 -7.07 -16.48
CA ASP A 407 13.21 -7.80 -15.26
C ASP A 407 13.97 -9.13 -15.06
N THR A 408 14.83 -9.49 -16.03
CA THR A 408 15.71 -10.65 -15.98
C THR A 408 17.02 -10.41 -15.22
N VAL A 409 17.48 -9.14 -15.07
CA VAL A 409 18.70 -8.76 -14.34
C VAL A 409 18.58 -7.33 -13.78
N PRO A 410 18.47 -7.12 -12.45
CA PRO A 410 18.71 -8.06 -11.36
C PRO A 410 17.48 -8.87 -10.88
N GLY A 411 16.35 -8.85 -11.58
CA GLY A 411 15.08 -9.44 -11.12
C GLY A 411 14.06 -8.37 -10.70
N MET A 412 12.86 -8.80 -10.30
CA MET A 412 11.87 -7.95 -9.62
C MET A 412 11.75 -8.34 -8.15
N GLU A 413 11.14 -7.48 -7.33
CA GLU A 413 10.87 -7.77 -5.93
C GLU A 413 9.36 -7.88 -5.73
N LEU A 414 8.91 -9.00 -5.17
CA LEU A 414 7.57 -9.09 -4.59
C LEU A 414 7.63 -8.57 -3.15
N ALA A 415 6.49 -8.24 -2.56
CA ALA A 415 6.46 -7.66 -1.21
C ALA A 415 5.86 -8.65 -0.20
N VAL A 416 6.33 -8.60 1.04
CA VAL A 416 5.64 -9.20 2.17
C VAL A 416 4.54 -8.24 2.60
N GLU A 417 3.29 -8.65 2.40
CA GLU A 417 2.11 -7.91 2.86
C GLU A 417 1.70 -8.38 4.25
N VAL A 418 1.22 -7.47 5.09
CA VAL A 418 0.69 -7.81 6.41
C VAL A 418 -0.78 -7.45 6.48
N HIS A 419 -1.60 -8.46 6.70
CA HIS A 419 -3.04 -8.30 6.77
C HIS A 419 -3.57 -8.72 8.15
N PRO A 420 -4.46 -7.92 8.73
CA PRO A 420 -5.14 -8.30 9.95
C PRO A 420 -6.24 -9.33 9.63
N MET A 421 -6.46 -10.29 10.52
CA MET A 421 -7.42 -11.38 10.34
C MET A 421 -8.41 -11.49 11.50
N GLN A 422 -9.61 -11.99 11.22
CA GLN A 422 -10.53 -12.42 12.28
C GLN A 422 -10.30 -13.91 12.53
N LEU A 423 -9.94 -14.27 13.77
CA LEU A 423 -9.48 -15.62 14.13
C LEU A 423 -10.54 -16.74 13.97
N ASP A 424 -11.81 -16.41 13.73
CA ASP A 424 -12.95 -17.36 13.67
C ASP A 424 -14.05 -16.97 12.65
N GLY A 425 -13.81 -15.97 11.81
CA GLY A 425 -14.85 -15.45 10.91
C GLY A 425 -16.07 -14.86 11.63
N ASN A 426 -15.94 -14.42 12.89
CA ASN A 426 -16.99 -13.67 13.59
C ASN A 426 -17.13 -12.26 13.02
N GLN A 427 -17.73 -12.17 11.83
CA GLN A 427 -17.94 -10.94 11.07
C GLN A 427 -18.78 -9.89 11.83
N ALA A 428 -19.61 -10.32 12.79
CA ALA A 428 -20.54 -9.44 13.50
C ALA A 428 -19.90 -8.71 14.70
N THR A 429 -19.03 -9.38 15.46
CA THR A 429 -18.50 -8.88 16.74
C THR A 429 -17.00 -9.11 16.94
N GLY A 430 -16.35 -9.87 16.05
CA GLY A 430 -14.94 -10.21 16.15
C GLY A 430 -14.04 -9.01 15.84
N ARG A 431 -13.09 -8.75 16.73
CA ARG A 431 -11.97 -7.84 16.46
C ARG A 431 -11.03 -8.48 15.44
N PHE A 432 -10.37 -7.63 14.67
CA PHE A 432 -9.28 -8.04 13.82
C PHE A 432 -7.99 -8.17 14.64
N TRP A 433 -7.13 -9.08 14.25
CA TRP A 433 -5.83 -9.31 14.87
C TRP A 433 -4.74 -9.25 13.82
N LEU A 434 -3.72 -8.45 14.10
CA LEU A 434 -2.45 -8.59 13.41
C LEU A 434 -1.71 -9.83 13.93
N PRO A 435 -0.97 -10.56 13.07
CA PRO A 435 -0.16 -11.69 13.48
C PRO A 435 0.82 -11.33 14.60
N ALA A 436 1.12 -12.26 15.52
CA ALA A 436 2.15 -12.05 16.54
C ALA A 436 3.53 -11.77 15.90
N TYR A 437 3.86 -12.46 14.81
CA TYR A 437 5.02 -12.18 13.95
C TYR A 437 4.52 -12.02 12.52
N MET A 438 5.07 -11.07 11.77
CA MET A 438 4.56 -10.66 10.46
C MET A 438 4.99 -11.59 9.33
N SER A 439 6.13 -12.26 9.49
CA SER A 439 6.66 -13.21 8.51
C SER A 439 7.50 -14.29 9.20
N GLN A 440 7.90 -15.29 8.45
CA GLN A 440 8.70 -16.42 8.91
C GLN A 440 9.69 -16.83 7.83
N TRP A 441 10.98 -16.79 8.16
CA TRP A 441 12.07 -17.14 7.25
C TRP A 441 12.70 -18.48 7.63
N ASN A 442 12.63 -19.44 6.72
CA ASN A 442 13.14 -20.80 6.88
C ASN A 442 14.42 -21.07 6.06
N GLY A 443 15.08 -20.02 5.58
CA GLY A 443 16.28 -20.13 4.72
C GLY A 443 15.99 -20.02 3.23
N HIS A 444 14.72 -20.02 2.81
CA HIS A 444 14.31 -19.82 1.41
C HIS A 444 13.66 -18.45 1.17
N SER A 445 13.10 -18.24 -0.02
CA SER A 445 12.39 -17.01 -0.37
C SER A 445 11.16 -16.80 0.51
N LEU A 446 10.91 -15.56 0.92
CA LEU A 446 9.73 -15.20 1.71
C LEU A 446 8.45 -15.05 0.89
N VAL A 447 8.56 -15.05 -0.44
CA VAL A 447 7.45 -14.77 -1.36
C VAL A 447 7.19 -15.92 -2.34
N LEU A 448 8.05 -16.94 -2.34
CA LEU A 448 7.87 -18.15 -3.13
C LEU A 448 7.68 -19.36 -2.22
N PRO A 449 6.95 -20.38 -2.68
CA PRO A 449 6.86 -21.66 -1.98
C PRO A 449 8.24 -22.29 -1.81
N ASP A 450 8.41 -22.99 -0.69
CA ASP A 450 9.58 -23.82 -0.43
C ASP A 450 9.30 -25.25 -0.93
N ASP A 451 9.92 -25.61 -2.05
CA ASP A 451 9.75 -26.92 -2.68
C ASP A 451 10.35 -28.05 -1.83
N ASP A 452 11.40 -27.78 -1.03
CA ASP A 452 12.02 -28.76 -0.14
C ASP A 452 11.10 -29.05 1.06
N ALA A 453 10.52 -28.00 1.65
CA ALA A 453 9.49 -28.17 2.68
C ALA A 453 8.27 -28.89 2.11
N ALA A 454 7.83 -28.55 0.90
CA ALA A 454 6.72 -29.23 0.25
C ALA A 454 7.00 -30.73 0.07
N ALA A 455 8.21 -31.09 -0.33
CA ALA A 455 8.66 -32.47 -0.48
C ALA A 455 8.75 -33.22 0.86
N LEU A 456 9.32 -32.59 1.88
CA LEU A 456 9.49 -33.16 3.23
C LEU A 456 8.13 -33.44 3.91
N TYR A 457 7.14 -32.58 3.70
CA TYR A 457 5.81 -32.71 4.29
C TYR A 457 4.79 -33.40 3.36
N HIS A 458 5.22 -33.90 2.20
CA HIS A 458 4.35 -34.52 1.18
C HIS A 458 3.14 -33.65 0.77
N THR A 459 3.40 -32.35 0.62
CA THR A 459 2.40 -31.36 0.21
C THR A 459 2.60 -30.91 -1.25
N GLU A 460 3.40 -31.63 -2.04
CA GLU A 460 3.70 -31.27 -3.44
C GLU A 460 2.45 -31.27 -4.32
N ALA A 461 1.46 -32.10 -3.98
CA ALA A 461 0.15 -32.14 -4.64
C ALA A 461 -0.67 -30.84 -4.44
N ALA A 462 -0.35 -30.03 -3.43
CA ALA A 462 -0.91 -28.70 -3.21
C ALA A 462 -0.12 -27.60 -3.92
N GLY A 463 0.81 -27.97 -4.82
CA GLY A 463 1.82 -27.10 -5.42
C GLY A 463 1.31 -25.70 -5.81
N SER A 464 2.06 -24.68 -5.40
CA SER A 464 1.66 -23.29 -5.61
C SER A 464 2.03 -22.80 -7.02
N PRO A 465 1.08 -22.21 -7.77
CA PRO A 465 1.31 -21.66 -9.11
C PRO A 465 2.46 -20.65 -9.19
N LEU A 466 2.75 -19.94 -8.10
CA LEU A 466 3.81 -18.92 -8.04
C LEU A 466 5.22 -19.50 -8.25
N GLY A 467 5.53 -20.65 -7.64
CA GLY A 467 6.84 -21.30 -7.80
C GLY A 467 7.11 -21.84 -9.22
N ARG A 468 6.04 -22.07 -9.99
CA ARG A 468 6.13 -22.43 -11.42
C ARG A 468 6.35 -21.22 -12.31
N GLN A 469 5.90 -20.05 -11.90
CA GLN A 469 6.02 -18.81 -12.68
C GLN A 469 7.33 -18.07 -12.39
N TYR A 470 7.80 -18.13 -11.15
CA TYR A 470 8.97 -17.38 -10.68
C TYR A 470 10.02 -18.29 -10.05
N GLU A 471 11.26 -17.81 -10.03
CA GLU A 471 12.37 -18.39 -9.27
C GLU A 471 13.01 -17.33 -8.36
N ALA A 472 13.45 -17.74 -7.18
CA ALA A 472 14.15 -16.85 -6.26
C ALA A 472 15.52 -16.45 -6.83
N LYS A 473 16.03 -15.28 -6.42
CA LYS A 473 17.36 -14.80 -6.83
C LYS A 473 18.20 -14.31 -5.66
N GLY A 474 19.46 -14.75 -5.63
CA GLY A 474 20.48 -14.23 -4.73
C GLY A 474 20.53 -14.89 -3.35
N LEU A 475 19.77 -15.97 -3.12
CA LEU A 475 19.68 -16.66 -1.82
C LEU A 475 20.75 -17.73 -1.59
N ASP A 476 21.42 -18.19 -2.66
CA ASP A 476 22.36 -19.34 -2.61
C ASP A 476 23.53 -19.14 -1.62
N ASP A 477 23.86 -17.89 -1.29
CA ASP A 477 25.01 -17.54 -0.44
C ASP A 477 24.63 -17.14 1.01
N ILE A 478 23.34 -17.17 1.38
CA ILE A 478 22.87 -16.81 2.74
C ILE A 478 22.14 -17.98 3.42
N PRO A 479 22.84 -19.08 3.72
CA PRO A 479 22.21 -20.21 4.39
C PRO A 479 21.77 -19.81 5.80
N LEU A 480 20.55 -20.18 6.17
CA LEU A 480 20.09 -20.06 7.54
C LEU A 480 20.89 -21.03 8.42
N ARG A 481 21.72 -20.50 9.33
CA ARG A 481 22.55 -21.29 10.25
C ARG A 481 21.87 -21.40 11.61
N TYR A 482 21.22 -22.54 11.83
CA TYR A 482 20.48 -22.81 13.05
C TYR A 482 21.36 -22.73 14.31
N GLY A 483 20.82 -22.14 15.39
CA GLY A 483 21.52 -21.92 16.66
C GLY A 483 22.72 -20.96 16.61
N ASN A 484 22.99 -20.35 15.45
CA ASN A 484 24.10 -19.42 15.22
C ASN A 484 23.62 -18.09 14.58
N SER A 485 22.31 -17.86 14.62
CA SER A 485 21.61 -16.70 14.07
C SER A 485 21.51 -15.56 15.06
#